data_AF-A0A9X8DLL3-F1
#
_entry.id   AF-A0A9X8DLL3-F1
#
_cell.length_a   1.000
_cell.length_b   1.000
_cell.length_c   1.000
_cell.angle_alpha   90.00
_cell.angle_beta   90.00
_cell.angle_gamma   90.00
#
_symmetry.space_group_name_H-M   'P 1'
#
loop_
_entity.id
_entity.type
_entity.pdbx_description
1 polymer ?
#
loop_
_entity_poly.entity_id
_entity_poly.type
_entity_poly.pdbx_seq_one_letter_code
_entity_poly.pdbx_strand_id
1 'polypeptide(L)'
;MALTTQALSNLVETKKEHAAAALEKLGGVEGVAHSLNVTLEQGLDTNDAADLAAREAKYGRNYIEADKPLTLFQLMWQAFNDLTIIVLTCAG
;
A
#
# COMPACT_ATOMS: atom_id res chain seq x y z
N MET A 1 20.13 11.47 -5.65
CA MET A 1 19.65 10.13 -6.10
C MET A 1 18.25 9.96 -5.56
N ALA A 2 17.25 9.71 -6.40
CA ALA A 2 15.86 9.62 -5.93
C ALA A 2 15.61 8.28 -5.23
N LEU A 3 15.09 8.29 -4.01
CA LEU A 3 14.70 7.06 -3.32
C LEU A 3 13.56 6.35 -4.06
N THR A 4 13.65 5.02 -4.12
CA THR A 4 12.63 4.13 -4.68
C THR A 4 11.75 3.56 -3.57
N THR A 5 10.52 3.15 -3.89
CA THR A 5 9.61 2.48 -2.95
C THR A 5 10.22 1.22 -2.37
N GLN A 6 10.92 0.42 -3.18
CA GLN A 6 11.58 -0.80 -2.72
C GLN A 6 12.67 -0.52 -1.67
N ALA A 7 13.45 0.54 -1.84
CA ALA A 7 14.48 0.90 -0.87
C ALA A 7 13.87 1.28 0.49
N LEU A 8 12.72 1.97 0.47
CA LEU A 8 11.97 2.34 1.67
C LEU A 8 11.33 1.11 2.34
N SER A 9 10.72 0.20 1.58
CA SER A 9 10.16 -1.04 2.13
C SER A 9 11.25 -1.92 2.75
N ASN A 10 12.39 -2.08 2.07
CA ASN A 10 13.53 -2.82 2.62
C ASN A 10 14.03 -2.21 3.94
N LEU A 11 14.03 -0.88 4.07
CA LEU A 11 14.42 -0.20 5.31
C LEU A 11 13.44 -0.51 6.45
N VAL A 12 12.13 -0.51 6.18
CA VAL A 12 11.07 -0.81 7.16
C VAL A 12 11.07 -2.29 7.57
N GLU A 13 11.34 -3.18 6.62
CA GLU A 13 11.39 -4.63 6.85
C GLU A 13 12.70 -5.10 7.52
N THR A 14 13.70 -4.22 7.61
CA THR A 14 14.97 -4.53 8.27
C THR A 14 14.75 -4.80 9.76
N LYS A 15 15.34 -5.90 10.27
CA LYS A 15 15.32 -6.23 11.70
C LYS A 15 15.86 -5.06 12.54
N LYS A 16 15.25 -4.81 13.70
CA LYS A 16 15.61 -3.70 14.60
C LYS A 16 17.12 -3.61 14.89
N GLU A 17 17.78 -4.74 15.07
CA GLU A 17 19.23 -4.84 15.32
C GLU A 17 20.11 -4.26 14.20
N HIS A 18 19.60 -4.24 12.96
CA HIS A 18 20.30 -3.74 11.78
C HIS A 18 19.71 -2.44 11.22
N ALA A 19 18.62 -1.93 11.81
CA ALA A 19 17.90 -0.77 11.31
C ALA A 19 18.78 0.49 11.27
N ALA A 20 19.59 0.73 12.31
CA ALA A 20 20.51 1.86 12.35
C ALA A 20 21.55 1.80 11.21
N ALA A 21 22.16 0.64 11.00
CA ALA A 21 23.13 0.44 9.93
C ALA A 21 22.49 0.55 8.52
N ALA A 22 21.24 0.11 8.36
CA ALA A 22 20.50 0.27 7.12
C ALA A 22 20.14 1.73 6.83
N LEU A 23 19.78 2.49 7.87
CA LEU A 23 19.49 3.93 7.77
C LEU A 23 20.74 4.74 7.43
N GLU A 24 21.88 4.43 8.06
CA GLU A 24 23.18 5.06 7.74
C GLU A 24 23.58 4.88 6.28
N LYS A 25 23.30 3.71 5.67
CA LYS A 25 23.54 3.49 4.23
C LYS A 25 22.73 4.40 3.32
N LEU A 26 21.63 4.98 3.81
CA LEU A 26 20.80 5.94 3.10
C LEU A 26 21.14 7.41 3.45
N GLY A 27 22.25 7.63 4.15
CA GLY A 27 22.67 8.97 4.60
C GLY A 27 21.97 9.42 5.88
N GLY A 28 21.47 8.48 6.69
CA GLY A 28 20.79 8.79 7.94
C GLY A 28 19.40 9.39 7.74
N VAL A 29 18.86 9.98 8.80
CA VAL A 29 17.55 10.63 8.78
C VAL A 29 17.54 11.82 7.80
N GLU A 30 18.61 12.62 7.79
CA GLU A 30 18.73 13.77 6.88
C GLU A 30 18.86 13.35 5.42
N GLY A 31 19.62 12.29 5.11
CA GLY A 31 19.74 11.76 3.76
C GLY A 31 18.42 11.24 3.21
N VAL A 32 17.63 10.57 4.06
CA VAL A 32 16.27 10.13 3.70
C VAL A 32 15.35 11.34 3.49
N ALA A 33 15.37 12.35 4.37
CA ALA A 33 14.54 13.54 4.21
C ALA A 33 14.88 14.31 2.92
N HIS A 34 16.18 14.51 2.65
CA HIS A 34 16.64 15.18 1.44
C HIS A 34 16.24 14.43 0.16
N SER A 35 16.39 13.10 0.15
CA SER A 35 16.04 12.28 -1.01
C SER A 35 14.52 12.11 -1.22
N LEU A 36 13.72 12.31 -0.17
CA LEU A 36 12.27 12.48 -0.24
C LEU A 36 11.84 13.92 -0.52
N ASN A 37 12.78 14.85 -0.68
CA ASN A 37 12.52 16.27 -0.87
C ASN A 37 11.57 16.83 0.22
N VAL A 38 11.89 16.57 1.49
CA VAL A 38 11.11 17.02 2.65
C VAL A 38 12.05 17.57 3.72
N THR A 39 11.57 18.57 4.46
CA THR A 39 12.32 19.17 5.58
C THR A 39 11.90 18.52 6.90
N LEU A 40 12.85 18.23 7.80
CA LEU A 40 12.55 17.60 9.10
C LEU A 40 11.74 18.51 10.04
N GLU A 41 11.86 19.82 9.89
CA GLU A 41 11.16 20.80 10.74
C GLU A 41 9.71 21.06 10.30
N GLN A 42 9.51 21.20 8.98
CA GLN A 42 8.25 21.68 8.39
C GLN A 42 7.45 20.56 7.71
N GLY A 43 8.11 19.46 7.34
CA GLY A 43 7.47 18.38 6.61
C GLY A 43 7.13 18.76 5.17
N LEU A 44 5.98 18.24 4.71
CA LEU A 44 5.43 18.45 3.37
C LEU A 44 4.42 19.61 3.39
N ASP A 45 4.35 20.40 2.33
CA ASP A 45 3.26 21.36 2.16
C ASP A 45 1.99 20.64 1.69
N THR A 46 0.94 20.68 2.51
CA THR A 46 -0.35 20.05 2.17
C THR A 46 -1.17 20.85 1.16
N ASN A 47 -0.78 22.09 0.86
CA ASN A 47 -1.45 22.93 -0.14
C ASN A 47 -0.84 22.79 -1.54
N ASP A 48 0.34 22.17 -1.67
CA ASP A 48 0.96 21.90 -2.96
C ASP A 48 0.38 20.64 -3.60
N ALA A 49 -0.76 20.81 -4.29
CA ALA A 49 -1.44 19.72 -4.98
C ALA A 49 -0.58 19.06 -6.08
N ALA A 50 0.37 19.79 -6.68
CA ALA A 50 1.21 19.26 -7.74
C ALA A 50 2.30 18.32 -7.17
N ASP A 51 2.96 18.72 -6.08
CA ASP A 51 3.92 17.86 -5.37
C ASP A 51 3.23 16.60 -4.82
N LEU A 52 2.04 16.75 -4.21
CA LEU A 52 1.27 15.62 -3.70
C LEU A 52 0.89 14.62 -4.82
N ALA A 53 0.42 15.10 -5.96
CA ALA A 53 0.07 14.23 -7.09
C ALA A 53 1.30 13.52 -7.68
N ALA A 54 2.44 14.22 -7.79
CA ALA A 54 3.68 13.63 -8.27
C ALA A 54 4.20 12.54 -7.31
N ARG A 55 4.05 12.74 -6.00
CA ARG A 55 4.40 11.75 -4.98
C ARG A 55 3.49 10.54 -5.03
N GLU A 56 2.18 10.73 -5.16
CA GLU A 56 1.23 9.61 -5.30
C GLU A 56 1.55 8.79 -6.56
N ALA A 57 1.88 9.44 -7.68
CA ALA A 57 2.30 8.74 -8.89
C ALA A 57 3.62 7.97 -8.73
N LYS A 58 4.55 8.49 -7.92
CA LYS A 58 5.88 7.88 -7.71
C LYS A 58 5.87 6.75 -6.66
N TYR A 59 5.18 6.95 -5.55
CA TYR A 59 5.21 6.06 -4.38
C TYR A 59 3.94 5.22 -4.21
N GLY A 60 2.89 5.52 -4.97
CA GLY A 60 1.57 4.94 -4.80
C GLY A 60 0.73 5.71 -3.78
N ARG A 61 -0.55 5.39 -3.77
CA ARG A 61 -1.53 5.94 -2.82
C ARG A 61 -1.48 5.16 -1.50
N ASN A 62 -1.48 5.85 -0.37
CA ASN A 62 -1.68 5.21 0.94
C ASN A 62 -3.16 4.88 1.16
N TYR A 63 -3.69 3.97 0.35
CA TYR A 63 -5.07 3.50 0.42
C TYR A 63 -5.06 1.99 0.37
N ILE A 64 -5.58 1.36 1.41
CA ILE A 64 -5.80 -0.08 1.43
C ILE A 64 -7.09 -0.32 0.66
N GLU A 65 -6.96 -0.90 -0.53
CA GLU A 65 -8.12 -1.28 -1.34
C GLU A 65 -8.96 -2.30 -0.56
N ALA A 66 -10.26 -2.03 -0.47
CA ALA A 66 -11.20 -3.01 0.07
C ALA A 66 -11.26 -4.23 -0.87
N ASP A 67 -11.47 -5.41 -0.30
CA ASP A 67 -11.69 -6.61 -1.08
C ASP A 67 -12.80 -6.37 -2.11
N LYS A 68 -12.53 -6.77 -3.35
CA LYS A 68 -13.50 -6.58 -4.42
C LYS A 68 -14.78 -7.35 -4.05
N PRO A 69 -15.95 -6.69 -4.02
CA PRO A 69 -17.18 -7.37 -3.70
C PRO A 69 -17.47 -8.45 -4.74
N LEU A 70 -18.11 -9.54 -4.30
CA LEU A 70 -18.60 -10.55 -5.20
C LEU A 70 -19.62 -9.93 -6.16
N THR A 71 -19.52 -10.31 -7.43
CA THR A 71 -20.50 -9.91 -8.44
C THR A 71 -21.83 -10.61 -8.19
N LEU A 72 -22.93 -10.05 -8.71
CA LEU A 72 -24.24 -10.70 -8.66
C LEU A 72 -24.20 -12.14 -9.19
N PHE A 73 -23.47 -12.39 -10.29
CA PHE A 73 -23.33 -13.72 -10.85
C PHE A 73 -22.55 -14.68 -9.94
N GLN A 74 -21.48 -14.22 -9.29
CA GLN A 74 -20.74 -15.02 -8.31
C GLN A 74 -21.61 -15.34 -7.08
N LEU A 75 -22.42 -14.38 -6.62
CA LEU A 75 -23.37 -14.58 -5.53
C LEU A 75 -24.45 -15.60 -5.93
N MET A 76 -25.00 -15.49 -7.13
CA MET A 76 -25.96 -16.48 -7.66
C MET A 76 -25.32 -17.86 -7.76
N TRP A 77 -24.09 -17.95 -8.29
CA TRP A 77 -23.36 -19.21 -8.38
C TRP A 77 -23.16 -19.83 -7.00
N GLN A 78 -22.76 -19.05 -6.00
CA GLN A 78 -22.66 -19.54 -4.62
C GLN A 78 -24.01 -20.02 -4.08
N ALA A 79 -25.09 -19.27 -4.30
CA ALA A 79 -26.43 -19.66 -3.86
C ALA A 79 -26.92 -20.97 -4.52
N PHE A 80 -26.59 -21.21 -5.78
CA PHE A 80 -26.94 -22.46 -6.49
C PHE A 80 -26.14 -23.67 -6.00
N ASN A 81 -24.96 -23.46 -5.40
CA ASN A 81 -24.16 -24.54 -4.83
C ASN A 81 -24.57 -24.88 -3.38
N ASP A 82 -25.64 -24.27 -2.86
CA ASP A 82 -26.21 -24.63 -1.56
C ASP A 82 -26.92 -26.00 -1.64
N LEU A 83 -26.58 -26.91 -0.72
CA LEU A 83 -27.12 -28.26 -0.69
C LEU A 83 -28.65 -28.28 -0.60
N THR A 84 -29.24 -27.38 0.18
CA THR A 84 -30.69 -27.29 0.36
C THR A 84 -31.35 -26.89 -0.96
N ILE A 85 -30.81 -25.89 -1.65
CA ILE A 85 -31.30 -25.46 -2.97
C ILE A 85 -31.19 -26.58 -4.00
N ILE A 86 -30.06 -27.31 -4.02
CA ILE A 86 -29.86 -28.45 -4.92
C ILE A 86 -30.91 -29.53 -4.67
N VAL A 87 -31.10 -29.95 -3.42
CA VAL A 87 -32.06 -31.00 -3.05
C VAL A 87 -33.49 -30.60 -3.41
N LEU A 88 -33.90 -29.36 -3.11
CA LEU A 88 -35.22 -28.84 -3.46
C LEU A 88 -35.46 -28.82 -4.96
N THR A 89 -34.43 -28.53 -5.76
CA THR A 89 -34.53 -28.50 -7.22
C THR A 89 -34.64 -29.90 -7.82
N CYS A 90 -33.90 -30.89 -7.30
CA CYS A 90 -33.93 -32.26 -7.83
C CYS A 90 -35.14 -33.09 -7.36
N ALA A 91 -35.74 -32.75 -6.23
CA ALA A 91 -36.92 -33.45 -5.71
C ALA A 91 -38.24 -32.97 -6.36
N GLY A 92 -38.21 -31.82 -7.05
CA GLY A 92 -39.37 -31.21 -7.71
C GLY A 92 -39.58 -31.65 -9.15
#